data_AF-A0A7C2JL73-F1
#
_entry.id   AF-A0A7C2JL73-F1
#
_cell.length_a   1.000
_cell.length_b   1.000
_cell.length_c   1.000
_cell.angle_alpha   90.00
_cell.angle_beta   90.00
_cell.angle_gamma   90.00
#
_symmetry.space_group_name_H-M   'P 1'
#
loop_
_entity.id
_entity.type
_entity.pdbx_description
1 polymer ?
#
loop_
_entity_poly.entity_id
_entity_poly.type
_entity_poly.pdbx_seq_one_letter_code
_entity_poly.pdbx_strand_id
1 'polypeptide(L)'
;MRGRIAAIAVCLAVMGSACSGGAGAPEATPTKPGALPANLTTVTVTDFRFQPRSLQVPVGTRVTWSFRGKESHRVTGTFAGEEVDSGELRSGNFEFEFTEPGVFAYTCGVHGAAMSGQVIVR
;
A
#
# COMPACT_ATOMS: atom_id res chain seq x y z
N MET A 1 -10.39 59.81 2.88
CA MET A 1 -9.53 60.12 1.73
C MET A 1 -9.76 59.01 0.71
N ARG A 2 -10.67 59.17 -0.26
CA ARG A 2 -10.50 59.78 -1.59
C ARG A 2 -9.35 59.17 -2.40
N GLY A 3 -9.70 58.24 -3.29
CA GLY A 3 -9.01 57.95 -4.55
C GLY A 3 -10.06 57.46 -5.55
N ARG A 4 -10.34 58.23 -6.60
CA ARG A 4 -11.31 57.96 -7.69
C ARG A 4 -10.55 57.78 -9.01
N ILE A 5 -11.24 57.21 -10.02
CA ILE A 5 -11.05 57.36 -11.50
C ILE A 5 -10.11 56.28 -12.12
N ALA A 6 -10.36 55.59 -13.25
CA ALA A 6 -11.34 55.57 -14.38
C ALA A 6 -11.40 54.12 -14.94
N ALA A 7 -12.51 53.52 -15.40
CA ALA A 7 -13.19 53.65 -16.72
C ALA A 7 -12.24 53.46 -17.94
N ILE A 8 -12.49 52.73 -19.04
CA ILE A 8 -13.55 51.90 -19.66
C ILE A 8 -12.84 51.13 -20.80
N ALA A 9 -13.23 49.89 -21.12
CA ALA A 9 -13.28 49.43 -22.52
C ALA A 9 -14.20 48.21 -22.64
N VAL A 10 -15.39 48.47 -23.18
CA VAL A 10 -16.37 47.49 -23.66
C VAL A 10 -15.83 46.88 -24.95
N CYS A 11 -15.84 45.55 -25.06
CA CYS A 11 -15.80 44.87 -26.36
C CYS A 11 -17.12 44.12 -26.54
N LEU A 12 -17.79 44.45 -27.64
CA LEU A 12 -19.07 43.91 -28.08
C LEU A 12 -19.03 42.40 -28.34
N ALA A 13 -20.20 41.80 -28.16
CA ALA A 13 -20.53 40.42 -28.45
C ALA A 13 -20.41 40.04 -29.94
N VAL A 14 -20.10 38.77 -30.19
CA VAL A 14 -20.45 38.06 -31.42
C VAL A 14 -21.19 36.78 -31.01
N MET A 15 -22.45 36.68 -31.42
CA MET A 15 -23.24 35.44 -31.36
C MET A 15 -22.76 34.46 -32.44
N GLY A 16 -22.64 33.18 -32.08
CA GLY A 16 -22.34 32.09 -33.01
C GLY A 16 -22.88 30.76 -32.52
N SER A 17 -24.04 30.40 -33.08
CA SER A 17 -24.55 29.06 -33.43
C SER A 17 -24.42 27.87 -32.46
N ALA A 18 -25.58 27.34 -32.09
CA ALA A 18 -25.79 26.02 -31.54
C ALA A 18 -25.44 24.90 -32.53
N CYS A 19 -24.83 23.82 -32.04
CA CYS A 19 -25.00 22.48 -32.57
C CYS A 19 -25.02 21.46 -31.42
N SER A 20 -26.08 20.64 -31.43
CA SER A 20 -26.36 19.54 -30.50
C SER A 20 -25.40 18.38 -30.76
N GLY A 21 -24.95 17.71 -29.70
CA GLY A 21 -24.14 16.50 -29.80
C GLY A 21 -24.00 15.83 -28.43
N GLY A 22 -24.98 15.00 -28.07
CA GLY A 22 -24.88 14.13 -26.90
C GLY A 22 -23.76 13.11 -27.09
N ALA A 23 -22.78 13.12 -26.20
CA ALA A 23 -21.82 12.04 -26.03
C ALA A 23 -22.11 11.37 -24.69
N GLY A 24 -22.62 10.13 -24.76
CA GLY A 24 -22.80 9.29 -23.58
C GLY A 24 -21.48 9.17 -22.82
N ALA A 25 -21.55 9.32 -21.50
CA ALA A 25 -20.42 9.00 -20.64
C ALA A 25 -20.08 7.51 -20.82
N PRO A 26 -18.80 7.14 -20.97
CA PRO A 26 -18.44 5.73 -20.93
C PRO A 26 -18.72 5.19 -19.53
N GLU A 27 -19.62 4.22 -19.47
CA GLU A 27 -19.86 3.41 -18.28
C GLU A 27 -18.55 2.68 -17.93
N ALA A 28 -17.94 3.07 -16.82
CA ALA A 28 -16.71 2.45 -16.33
C ALA A 28 -17.02 1.00 -15.92
N THR A 29 -16.60 0.06 -16.75
CA THR A 29 -16.61 -1.37 -16.42
C THR A 29 -15.72 -1.59 -15.18
N PRO A 30 -16.14 -2.35 -14.16
CA PRO A 30 -15.31 -2.59 -12.98
C PRO A 30 -14.10 -3.41 -13.42
N THR A 31 -12.94 -2.77 -13.47
CA THR A 31 -11.67 -3.45 -13.71
C THR A 31 -11.32 -4.22 -12.45
N LYS A 32 -11.19 -5.55 -12.56
CA LYS A 32 -10.61 -6.41 -11.52
C LYS A 32 -9.34 -5.74 -10.97
N PRO A 33 -9.19 -5.55 -9.64
CA PRO A 33 -7.99 -4.93 -9.09
C PRO A 33 -6.75 -5.60 -9.67
N GLY A 34 -5.89 -4.81 -10.32
CA GLY A 34 -4.64 -5.29 -10.88
C GLY A 34 -3.80 -5.91 -9.77
N ALA A 35 -3.26 -7.11 -10.03
CA ALA A 35 -2.31 -7.74 -9.13
C ALA A 35 -1.17 -6.75 -8.85
N LEU A 36 -0.89 -6.51 -7.57
CA LEU A 36 0.24 -5.67 -7.18
C LEU A 36 1.54 -6.27 -7.76
N PRO A 37 2.53 -5.44 -8.13
CA PRO A 37 3.86 -5.95 -8.45
C PRO A 37 4.34 -6.89 -7.34
N ALA A 38 4.89 -8.06 -7.71
CA ALA A 38 5.21 -9.15 -6.76
C ALA A 38 6.16 -8.74 -5.61
N ASN A 39 6.91 -7.64 -5.78
CA ASN A 39 7.74 -7.04 -4.75
C ASN A 39 6.97 -6.21 -3.69
N LEU A 40 5.67 -5.96 -3.86
CA LEU A 40 4.81 -5.30 -2.87
C LEU A 40 4.16 -6.25 -1.87
N THR A 41 4.36 -7.56 -2.02
CA THR A 41 3.84 -8.58 -1.08
C THR A 41 4.95 -9.36 -0.39
N THR A 42 6.22 -9.02 -0.65
CA THR A 42 7.36 -9.75 -0.10
C THR A 42 8.11 -8.91 0.93
N VAL A 43 8.35 -9.50 2.10
CA VAL A 43 9.33 -9.02 3.09
C VAL A 43 10.57 -9.89 2.98
N THR A 44 11.71 -9.28 2.70
CA THR A 44 13.01 -9.94 2.79
C THR A 44 13.45 -10.00 4.24
N VAL A 45 13.90 -11.19 4.68
CA VAL A 45 14.58 -11.40 5.96
C VAL A 45 16.04 -11.71 5.67
N THR A 46 16.95 -10.84 6.12
CA THR A 46 18.38 -11.00 5.86
C THR A 46 19.15 -10.42 7.02
N ASP A 47 19.89 -11.28 7.72
CA ASP A 47 20.60 -10.93 8.94
C ASP A 47 19.63 -10.16 9.87
N PHE A 48 20.06 -9.09 10.52
CA PHE A 48 19.27 -8.44 11.57
C PHE A 48 18.15 -7.49 11.08
N ARG A 49 17.53 -7.74 9.90
CA ARG A 49 16.52 -6.83 9.31
C ARG A 49 15.41 -7.50 8.52
N PHE A 50 14.22 -6.89 8.63
CA PHE A 50 13.09 -7.07 7.72
C PHE A 50 13.08 -5.94 6.69
N GLN A 51 12.98 -6.26 5.39
CA GLN A 51 12.95 -5.28 4.31
C GLN A 51 11.81 -5.55 3.31
N PRO A 52 10.85 -4.64 3.14
CA PRO A 52 10.71 -3.39 3.88
C PRO A 52 10.32 -3.64 5.35
N ARG A 53 10.66 -2.69 6.22
CA ARG A 53 10.23 -2.72 7.63
C ARG A 53 8.72 -2.53 7.77
N SER A 54 8.12 -1.72 6.91
CA SER A 54 6.68 -1.51 6.84
C SER A 54 6.20 -1.84 5.43
N LEU A 55 5.34 -2.85 5.33
CA LEU A 55 4.71 -3.26 4.07
C LEU A 55 3.25 -2.83 4.09
N GLN A 56 2.75 -2.22 3.01
CA GLN A 56 1.32 -1.88 2.89
C GLN A 56 0.69 -2.72 1.79
N VAL A 57 -0.42 -3.38 2.07
CA VAL A 57 -1.10 -4.30 1.15
C VAL A 57 -2.62 -4.17 1.24
N PRO A 58 -3.36 -4.51 0.17
CA PRO A 58 -4.80 -4.69 0.19
C PRO A 58 -5.24 -5.82 1.12
N VAL A 59 -6.46 -5.74 1.65
CA VAL A 59 -7.15 -6.91 2.24
C VAL A 59 -7.18 -8.08 1.25
N GLY A 60 -6.97 -9.30 1.75
CA GLY A 60 -6.87 -10.54 0.96
C GLY A 60 -5.48 -10.82 0.41
N THR A 61 -4.47 -10.04 0.81
CA THR A 61 -3.10 -10.25 0.33
C THR A 61 -2.39 -11.35 1.11
N ARG A 62 -1.79 -12.29 0.39
CA ARG A 62 -0.76 -13.19 0.92
C ARG A 62 0.59 -12.50 0.93
N VAL A 63 1.15 -12.31 2.12
CA VAL A 63 2.49 -11.76 2.33
C VAL A 63 3.47 -12.90 2.49
N THR A 64 4.62 -12.79 1.81
CA THR A 64 5.71 -13.76 1.88
C THR A 64 6.92 -13.15 2.58
N TRP A 65 7.41 -13.80 3.62
CA TRP A 65 8.71 -13.51 4.22
C TRP A 65 9.76 -14.44 3.61
N SER A 66 10.70 -13.87 2.86
CA SER A 66 11.78 -14.61 2.17
C SER A 66 13.08 -14.51 2.94
N PHE A 67 13.52 -15.64 3.50
CA PHE A 67 14.73 -15.77 4.31
C PHE A 67 15.92 -16.07 3.41
N ARG A 68 16.96 -15.24 3.48
CA ARG A 68 18.17 -15.36 2.64
C ARG A 68 19.45 -14.81 3.30
N GLY A 69 19.51 -14.84 4.63
CA GLY A 69 20.66 -14.36 5.41
C GLY A 69 21.63 -15.46 5.83
N LYS A 70 22.68 -15.07 6.57
CA LYS A 70 23.60 -16.03 7.21
C LYS A 70 23.04 -16.55 8.53
N GLU A 71 22.33 -15.68 9.23
CA GLU A 71 21.73 -15.95 10.52
C GLU A 71 20.31 -16.53 10.38
N SER A 72 19.91 -17.30 11.39
CA SER A 72 18.54 -17.78 11.54
C SER A 72 17.62 -16.71 12.12
N HIS A 73 16.40 -16.61 11.59
CA HIS A 73 15.38 -15.66 12.06
C HIS A 73 14.01 -16.31 12.13
N ARG A 74 13.07 -15.61 12.76
CA ARG A 74 11.66 -15.99 12.77
C ARG A 74 10.77 -14.76 12.64
N VAL A 75 9.53 -14.97 12.26
CA VAL A 75 8.46 -13.96 12.29
C VAL A 75 7.53 -14.34 13.42
N THR A 76 7.44 -13.49 14.45
CA THR A 76 6.57 -13.70 15.62
C THR A 76 5.69 -12.47 15.85
N GLY A 77 4.39 -12.68 16.05
CA GLY A 77 3.44 -11.61 16.31
C GLY A 77 2.01 -12.12 16.45
N THR A 78 1.05 -11.20 16.50
CA THR A 78 -0.38 -11.51 16.46
C THR A 78 -0.97 -10.94 15.17
N PHE A 79 -1.37 -11.82 14.26
CA PHE A 79 -1.96 -11.44 12.97
C PHE A 79 -3.43 -11.82 12.95
N ALA A 80 -4.32 -10.85 12.70
CA ALA A 80 -5.77 -11.06 12.67
C ALA A 80 -6.33 -11.86 13.88
N GLY A 81 -5.79 -11.63 15.08
CA GLY A 81 -6.20 -12.33 16.30
C GLY A 81 -5.55 -13.70 16.52
N GLU A 82 -4.72 -14.18 15.59
CA GLU A 82 -4.00 -15.45 15.69
C GLU A 82 -2.54 -15.21 16.13
N GLU A 83 -2.04 -16.04 17.06
CA GLU A 83 -0.61 -16.08 17.36
C GLU A 83 0.14 -16.71 16.18
N VAL A 84 1.17 -16.02 15.70
CA VAL A 84 1.97 -16.44 14.55
C VAL A 84 3.41 -16.64 14.97
N ASP A 85 3.98 -17.78 14.60
CA ASP A 85 5.41 -18.07 14.64
C ASP A 85 5.80 -18.87 13.39
N SER A 86 6.72 -18.35 12.58
CA SER A 86 7.24 -19.06 11.41
C SER A 86 8.13 -20.26 11.74
N GLY A 87 8.51 -20.42 13.01
CA GLY A 87 9.67 -21.21 13.38
C GLY A 87 10.97 -20.51 13.02
N GLU A 88 12.09 -21.10 13.45
CA GLU A 88 13.42 -20.59 13.12
C GLU A 88 13.84 -21.02 11.71
N LEU A 89 14.08 -20.05 10.84
CA LEU A 89 14.42 -20.23 9.43
C LEU A 89 15.68 -19.43 9.07
N ARG A 90 16.67 -20.10 8.50
CA ARG A 90 17.83 -19.44 7.86
C ARG A 90 17.58 -19.12 6.38
N SER A 91 16.84 -20.00 5.71
CA SER A 91 16.52 -19.89 4.28
C SER A 91 15.13 -20.46 3.99
N GLY A 92 14.51 -19.99 2.91
CA GLY A 92 13.17 -20.43 2.50
C GLY A 92 12.14 -19.32 2.68
N ASN A 93 10.86 -19.69 2.70
CA ASN A 93 9.76 -18.74 2.78
C ASN A 93 8.79 -19.10 3.91
N PHE A 94 8.23 -18.07 4.53
CA PHE A 94 7.03 -18.16 5.37
C PHE A 94 5.93 -17.29 4.73
N GLU A 95 4.68 -17.74 4.74
CA GLU A 95 3.57 -17.02 4.12
C GLU A 95 2.41 -16.88 5.09
N PHE A 96 1.73 -15.73 5.04
CA PHE A 96 0.49 -15.49 5.78
C PHE A 96 -0.49 -14.69 4.93
N GLU A 97 -1.76 -15.05 4.96
CA GLU A 97 -2.83 -14.37 4.23
C GLU A 97 -3.59 -13.43 5.16
N PHE A 98 -3.55 -12.13 4.87
CA PHE A 98 -4.25 -11.14 5.67
C PHE A 98 -5.64 -10.87 5.09
N THR A 99 -6.68 -11.32 5.78
CA THR A 99 -8.08 -11.19 5.37
C THR A 99 -8.82 -10.06 6.09
N GLU A 100 -8.19 -9.42 7.06
CA GLU A 100 -8.76 -8.31 7.84
C GLU A 100 -7.89 -7.04 7.72
N PRO A 101 -8.51 -5.84 7.64
CA PRO A 101 -7.77 -4.59 7.67
C PRO A 101 -7.16 -4.36 9.06
N GLY A 102 -5.99 -3.73 9.10
CA GLY A 102 -5.31 -3.48 10.38
C GLY A 102 -3.82 -3.19 10.26
N VAL A 103 -3.19 -3.01 11.41
CA VAL A 103 -1.73 -2.89 11.52
C VAL A 103 -1.22 -4.08 12.32
N PHE A 104 -0.41 -4.90 11.68
CA PHE A 104 0.08 -6.16 12.22
C PHE A 104 1.57 -6.07 12.45
N ALA A 105 1.97 -5.75 13.68
CA ALA A 105 3.37 -5.67 14.08
C ALA A 105 3.93 -7.07 14.36
N TYR A 106 5.20 -7.28 14.02
CA TYR A 106 5.92 -8.51 14.28
C TYR A 106 7.38 -8.25 14.62
N THR A 107 8.02 -9.23 15.24
CA THR A 107 9.43 -9.21 15.63
C THR A 107 10.11 -10.53 15.30
N CYS A 108 11.43 -10.55 15.31
CA CYS A 108 12.18 -11.80 15.41
C CYS A 108 12.33 -12.17 16.88
N GLY A 109 11.75 -13.29 17.32
CA GLY A 109 11.72 -13.67 18.75
C GLY A 109 13.08 -13.68 19.47
N VAL A 110 14.20 -13.88 18.75
CA VAL A 110 15.57 -13.81 19.31
C VAL A 110 16.07 -12.37 19.50
N HIS A 111 15.75 -11.47 18.56
CA HIS A 111 16.25 -10.09 18.53
C HIS A 111 15.20 -9.05 18.97
N GLY A 112 13.99 -9.50 19.31
CA GLY A 112 12.89 -8.70 19.83
C GLY A 112 12.66 -7.40 19.07
N ALA A 113 12.49 -6.30 19.80
CA ALA A 113 12.21 -4.98 19.24
C ALA A 113 13.31 -4.42 18.32
N ALA A 114 14.56 -4.90 18.45
CA ALA A 114 15.66 -4.45 17.59
C ALA A 114 15.49 -4.94 16.14
N MET A 115 14.77 -6.04 15.94
CA MET A 115 14.40 -6.56 14.62
C MET A 115 12.88 -6.70 14.56
N SER A 116 12.21 -5.59 14.24
CA SER A 116 10.75 -5.52 14.12
C SER A 116 10.30 -4.99 12.77
N GLY A 117 9.10 -5.40 12.36
CA GLY A 117 8.42 -4.92 11.16
C GLY A 117 6.91 -4.86 11.36
N GLN A 118 6.20 -4.39 10.34
CA GLN A 118 4.74 -4.37 10.32
C GLN A 118 4.18 -4.56 8.91
N VAL A 119 2.99 -5.16 8.85
CA VAL A 119 2.12 -5.15 7.67
C VAL A 119 0.94 -4.25 7.97
N ILE A 120 0.65 -3.30 7.09
CA ILE A 120 -0.54 -2.45 7.13
C ILE A 120 -1.47 -2.94 6.03
N VAL A 121 -2.66 -3.40 6.43
CA VAL A 121 -3.67 -3.96 5.54
C VAL A 121 -4.83 -2.97 5.45
N ARG A 122 -5.18 -2.56 4.24
CA ARG A 122 -6.17 -1.51 3.96
C ARG A 122 -6.94 -1.73 2.68
#